data_AF-A0A8J4TYK0-F1
#
_entry.id   AF-A0A8J4TYK0-F1
#
_cell.length_a   1.000
_cell.length_b   1.000
_cell.length_c   1.000
_cell.angle_alpha   90.00
_cell.angle_beta   90.00
_cell.angle_gamma   90.00
#
_symmetry.space_group_name_H-M   'P 1'
#
loop_
_entity.id
_entity.type
_entity.pdbx_description
1 polymer ?
#
loop_
_entity_poly.entity_id
_entity_poly.type
_entity_poly.pdbx_seq_one_letter_code
_entity_poly.pdbx_strand_id
1 'polypeptide(L)'
;MAMDLLHAMGPDTVVITSSDLLSPLGSQYLVALGSQNTVRADGSKEKQRIRLDIPKVDAVFVGTGDLFAAMLLAWTHHHPNDLKKACEKTVSVMQHVIKRTITYAKGAAGPDQRPSPAQLELKMEPSQA
;
A
#
# COMPACT_ATOMS: atom_id res chain seq x y z
N MET A 1 14.88 13.10 -3.62
CA MET A 1 15.08 13.99 -2.46
C MET A 1 14.63 13.34 -1.15
N ALA A 2 13.34 13.23 -0.83
CA ALA A 2 12.93 12.68 0.48
C ALA A 2 13.36 11.21 0.71
N MET A 3 13.08 10.31 -0.24
CA MET A 3 13.50 8.90 -0.11
C MET A 3 15.02 8.73 -0.06
N ASP A 4 15.78 9.61 -0.73
CA ASP A 4 17.24 9.55 -0.72
C ASP A 4 17.81 9.95 0.65
N LEU A 5 17.19 10.93 1.31
CA LEU A 5 17.53 11.30 2.69
C LEU A 5 17.21 10.16 3.66
N LEU A 6 16.06 9.50 3.50
CA LEU A 6 15.70 8.34 4.32
C LEU A 6 16.69 7.19 4.13
N HIS A 7 17.12 6.90 2.90
CA HIS A 7 18.16 5.90 2.66
C HIS A 7 19.48 6.26 3.34
N ALA A 8 19.87 7.54 3.35
CA ALA A 8 21.08 7.99 4.04
C ALA A 8 21.03 7.79 5.57
N MET A 9 19.83 7.60 6.13
CA MET A 9 19.64 7.29 7.55
C MET A 9 19.77 5.79 7.88
N GLY A 10 19.89 4.90 6.88
CA GLY A 10 20.10 3.47 7.09
C GLY A 10 19.20 2.50 6.30
N PRO A 11 17.88 2.71 6.15
CA PRO A 11 17.03 1.70 5.51
C PRO A 11 17.32 1.56 4.02
N ASP A 12 17.55 0.33 3.57
CA ASP A 12 17.73 0.01 2.14
C ASP A 12 16.42 0.05 1.36
N THR A 13 15.29 -0.19 2.03
CA THR A 13 13.95 -0.11 1.43
C THR A 13 13.14 0.99 2.12
N VAL A 14 12.61 1.92 1.33
CA VAL A 14 11.78 3.02 1.79
C VAL A 14 10.49 3.02 0.97
N VAL A 15 9.34 3.04 1.64
CA VAL A 15 8.03 3.15 0.99
C VAL A 15 7.23 4.27 1.64
N ILE A 16 6.80 5.23 0.83
CA ILE A 16 5.81 6.24 1.20
C ILE A 16 4.46 5.68 0.74
N THR A 17 3.68 5.19 1.70
CA THR A 17 2.47 4.38 1.44
C THR A 17 1.33 5.17 0.80
N SER A 18 1.27 6.49 1.03
CA SER A 18 0.34 7.42 0.38
C SER A 18 0.87 8.85 0.44
N SER A 19 0.52 9.68 -0.54
CA SER A 19 0.84 11.10 -0.58
C SER A 19 -0.21 11.87 -1.40
N ASP A 20 -0.27 13.19 -1.18
CA ASP A 20 -1.12 14.12 -1.94
C ASP A 20 -0.48 14.59 -3.26
N LEU A 21 0.54 13.86 -3.74
CA LEU A 21 1.10 14.12 -5.06
C LEU A 21 0.01 13.94 -6.13
N LEU A 22 0.04 14.81 -7.14
CA LEU A 22 -0.90 14.71 -8.25
C LEU A 22 -0.70 13.40 -9.01
N SER A 23 -1.79 12.66 -9.19
CA SER A 23 -1.85 11.52 -10.08
C SER A 23 -2.24 11.96 -11.49
N PRO A 24 -1.57 11.46 -12.55
CA PRO A 24 -2.03 11.68 -13.92
C PRO A 24 -3.41 11.05 -14.19
N LEU A 25 -3.87 10.12 -13.33
CA LEU A 25 -5.18 9.49 -13.43
C LEU A 25 -6.30 10.29 -12.73
N GLY A 26 -5.96 11.42 -12.09
CA GLY A 26 -6.91 12.35 -11.47
C GLY A 26 -6.89 12.36 -9.93
N SER A 27 -7.70 13.26 -9.35
CA SER A 27 -7.73 13.51 -7.90
C SER A 27 -8.25 12.34 -7.05
N GLN A 28 -8.88 11.35 -7.70
CA GLN A 28 -9.41 10.14 -7.08
C GLN A 28 -8.35 9.06 -6.86
N TYR A 29 -7.07 9.36 -7.05
CA TYR A 29 -5.96 8.45 -6.82
C TYR A 29 -5.02 9.01 -5.74
N LEU A 30 -4.49 8.11 -4.91
CA LEU A 30 -3.35 8.33 -4.02
C LEU A 30 -2.07 7.89 -4.73
N VAL A 31 -0.97 8.56 -4.43
CA VAL A 31 0.34 8.17 -4.97
C VAL A 31 1.16 7.52 -3.87
N ALA A 32 1.50 6.25 -4.06
CA ALA A 32 2.50 5.56 -3.28
C ALA A 32 3.84 5.56 -4.02
N LEU A 33 4.93 5.73 -3.28
CA LEU A 33 6.29 5.73 -3.80
C LEU A 33 7.11 4.67 -3.09
N GLY A 34 7.96 3.97 -3.82
CA GLY A 34 8.90 3.01 -3.26
C GLY A 34 10.29 3.22 -3.82
N SER A 35 11.30 2.98 -2.99
CA SER A 35 12.71 2.99 -3.39
C SER A 35 13.45 1.88 -2.65
N GLN A 36 14.23 1.10 -3.39
CA GLN A 36 15.05 0.02 -2.84
C GLN A 36 16.48 0.16 -3.36
N ASN A 37 17.45 0.19 -2.46
CA ASN A 37 18.86 0.02 -2.77
C ASN A 37 19.22 -1.45 -2.51
N THR A 38 19.89 -2.10 -3.45
CA THR A 38 20.42 -3.45 -3.28
C THR A 38 21.86 -3.51 -3.73
N VAL A 39 22.62 -4.48 -3.20
CA VAL A 39 23.97 -4.81 -3.65
C VAL A 39 23.90 -6.18 -4.31
N ARG A 40 24.24 -6.24 -5.59
CA ARG A 40 24.28 -7.49 -6.35
C ARG A 40 25.49 -8.33 -5.93
N ALA A 41 25.49 -9.61 -6.30
CA ALA A 41 26.59 -10.53 -5.98
C ALA A 41 27.95 -10.09 -6.55
N ASP A 42 27.96 -9.32 -7.63
CA ASP A 42 29.16 -8.73 -8.24
C ASP A 42 29.64 -7.45 -7.54
N GLY A 43 28.98 -7.04 -6.45
CA GLY A 43 29.27 -5.82 -5.69
C GLY A 43 28.69 -4.55 -6.30
N SER A 44 28.01 -4.62 -7.45
CA SER A 44 27.36 -3.46 -8.06
C SER A 44 26.14 -3.04 -7.24
N LYS A 45 25.93 -1.72 -7.15
CA LYS A 45 24.76 -1.14 -6.46
C LYS A 45 23.64 -0.94 -7.46
N GLU A 46 22.46 -1.44 -7.14
CA GLU A 46 21.25 -1.24 -7.91
C GLU A 46 20.24 -0.44 -7.11
N LYS A 47 19.54 0.46 -7.79
CA LYS A 47 18.48 1.27 -7.21
C LYS A 47 17.20 1.13 -8.00
N GLN A 48 16.18 0.59 -7.37
CA GLN A 48 14.83 0.52 -7.92
C GLN A 48 14.00 1.66 -7.36
N ARG A 49 13.21 2.30 -8.22
CA ARG A 49 12.20 3.30 -7.82
C ARG A 49 10.89 2.97 -8.49
N ILE A 50 9.82 3.02 -7.71
CA ILE A 50 8.48 2.72 -8.19
C ILE A 50 7.52 3.84 -7.78
N ARG A 51 6.48 3.96 -8.58
CA ARG A 51 5.33 4.82 -8.33
C ARG A 51 4.08 4.00 -8.61
N LEU A 52 3.15 4.02 -7.68
CA LEU A 52 1.85 3.35 -7.81
C LEU A 52 0.75 4.39 -7.61
N ASP A 53 -0.17 4.46 -8.56
CA ASP A 53 -1.38 5.26 -8.45
C ASP A 53 -2.53 4.35 -7.98
N ILE A 54 -3.02 4.62 -6.76
CA ILE A 54 -3.94 3.75 -6.01
C ILE A 54 -5.31 4.42 -5.94
N PRO A 55 -6.41 3.80 -6.39
CA PRO A 55 -7.74 4.37 -6.27
C PRO A 55 -8.10 4.69 -4.81
N LYS A 56 -8.56 5.92 -4.56
CA LYS A 56 -9.13 6.36 -3.29
C LYS A 56 -10.46 5.67 -3.06
N VAL A 57 -10.72 5.36 -1.79
CA VAL A 57 -12.06 4.99 -1.33
C VAL A 57 -12.51 6.08 -0.38
N ASP A 58 -13.70 6.61 -0.63
CA ASP A 58 -14.30 7.70 0.16
C ASP A 58 -14.82 7.17 1.51
N ALA A 59 -13.90 6.76 2.36
CA ALA A 59 -14.11 6.32 3.73
C ALA A 59 -12.78 6.37 4.51
N VAL A 60 -12.88 6.59 5.82
CA VAL A 60 -11.73 6.60 6.72
C VAL A 60 -11.62 5.22 7.38
N PHE A 61 -10.55 4.51 7.08
CA PHE A 61 -10.25 3.20 7.67
C PHE A 61 -9.12 3.35 8.68
N VAL A 62 -9.18 2.57 9.77
CA VAL A 62 -8.12 2.47 10.77
C VAL A 62 -7.38 1.14 10.56
N GLY A 63 -6.06 1.11 10.80
CA GLY A 63 -5.23 -0.11 10.69
C GLY A 63 -4.74 -0.45 9.27
N THR A 64 -5.02 0.40 8.27
CA THR A 64 -4.54 0.17 6.89
C THR A 64 -3.02 0.24 6.77
N GLY A 65 -2.36 1.10 7.56
CA GLY A 65 -0.91 1.19 7.63
C GLY A 65 -0.27 -0.08 8.21
N ASP A 66 -0.86 -0.63 9.26
CA ASP A 66 -0.38 -1.86 9.91
C ASP A 66 -0.49 -3.06 8.94
N LEU A 67 -1.65 -3.19 8.28
CA LEU A 67 -1.86 -4.23 7.27
C LEU A 67 -0.90 -4.06 6.09
N PHE A 68 -0.70 -2.82 5.61
CA PHE A 68 0.24 -2.55 4.52
C PHE A 68 1.66 -2.98 4.89
N ALA A 69 2.13 -2.61 6.08
CA ALA A 69 3.48 -2.95 6.55
C ALA A 69 3.66 -4.47 6.68
N ALA A 70 2.68 -5.18 7.26
CA ALA A 70 2.70 -6.63 7.40
C ALA A 70 2.75 -7.34 6.03
N MET A 71 1.93 -6.91 5.08
CA MET A 71 1.90 -7.47 3.72
C MET A 71 3.18 -7.13 2.94
N LEU A 72 3.70 -5.92 3.07
CA LEU A 72 4.95 -5.52 2.44
C LEU A 72 6.12 -6.35 2.96
N LEU A 73 6.18 -6.59 4.28
CA LEU A 73 7.19 -7.47 4.88
C LEU A 73 7.13 -8.88 4.27
N ALA A 74 5.95 -9.48 4.19
CA ALA A 74 5.77 -10.80 3.59
C ALA A 74 6.21 -10.83 2.11
N TRP A 75 5.78 -9.85 1.31
CA TRP A 75 6.07 -9.85 -0.12
C TRP A 75 7.50 -9.45 -0.47
N THR A 76 8.14 -8.59 0.32
CA THR A 76 9.57 -8.29 0.17
C THR A 76 10.43 -9.48 0.58
N HIS A 77 10.00 -10.29 1.54
CA HIS A 77 10.65 -11.56 1.84
C HIS A 77 10.56 -12.54 0.65
N HIS A 78 9.40 -12.67 0.01
CA HIS A 78 9.21 -13.52 -1.16
C HIS A 78 9.86 -12.97 -2.45
N HIS A 79 10.03 -11.66 -2.55
CA HIS A 79 10.56 -10.96 -3.72
C HIS A 79 11.63 -9.93 -3.32
N PRO A 80 12.79 -10.38 -2.77
CA PRO A 80 13.78 -9.50 -2.14
C PRO A 80 14.41 -8.47 -3.08
N ASN A 81 14.48 -8.78 -4.39
CA ASN A 81 15.09 -7.93 -5.41
C ASN A 81 14.05 -7.37 -6.41
N ASP A 82 12.75 -7.42 -6.08
CA ASP A 82 11.69 -6.92 -6.96
C ASP A 82 10.66 -6.15 -6.12
N LEU A 83 11.06 -4.94 -5.70
CA LEU A 83 10.22 -4.06 -4.90
C LEU A 83 8.91 -3.73 -5.63
N LYS A 84 8.95 -3.63 -6.97
CA LYS A 84 7.77 -3.38 -7.79
C LYS A 84 6.72 -4.46 -7.54
N LYS A 85 7.08 -5.73 -7.72
CA LYS A 85 6.17 -6.85 -7.52
C LYS A 85 5.70 -6.97 -6.07
N ALA A 86 6.58 -6.71 -5.10
CA ALA A 86 6.20 -6.74 -3.70
C ALA A 86 5.13 -5.68 -3.37
N CYS A 87 5.31 -4.45 -3.86
CA CYS A 87 4.36 -3.37 -3.66
C CYS A 87 3.06 -3.58 -4.45
N GLU A 88 3.12 -4.09 -5.68
CA GLU A 88 1.91 -4.43 -6.47
C GLU A 88 1.04 -5.47 -5.75
N LYS A 89 1.65 -6.53 -5.21
CA LYS A 89 0.94 -7.55 -4.45
C LYS A 89 0.37 -7.00 -3.14
N THR A 90 1.14 -6.19 -2.43
CA THR A 90 0.70 -5.50 -1.20
C THR A 90 -0.52 -4.62 -1.47
N VAL A 91 -0.44 -3.75 -2.47
CA VAL A 91 -1.54 -2.84 -2.86
C VAL A 91 -2.75 -3.63 -3.36
N SER A 92 -2.54 -4.73 -4.10
CA SER A 92 -3.63 -5.59 -4.56
C SER A 92 -4.41 -6.17 -3.38
N VAL A 93 -3.72 -6.73 -2.37
CA VAL A 93 -4.38 -7.25 -1.16
C VAL A 93 -5.11 -6.12 -0.42
N MET A 94 -4.48 -4.96 -0.24
CA MET A 94 -5.11 -3.79 0.38
C MET A 94 -6.41 -3.39 -0.33
N GLN A 95 -6.39 -3.32 -1.66
CA GLN A 95 -7.56 -2.97 -2.46
C GLN A 95 -8.69 -3.99 -2.30
N HIS A 96 -8.38 -5.29 -2.23
CA HIS A 96 -9.38 -6.32 -1.97
C HIS A 96 -10.01 -6.17 -0.58
N VAL A 97 -9.20 -5.98 0.46
CA VAL A 97 -9.68 -5.81 1.85
C VAL A 97 -10.52 -4.54 1.99
N ILE A 98 -10.08 -3.41 1.43
CA ILE A 98 -10.81 -2.14 1.48
C ILE A 98 -12.15 -2.26 0.74
N LYS A 99 -12.17 -2.83 -0.48
CA LYS A 99 -13.41 -3.02 -1.26
C LYS A 99 -14.41 -3.93 -0.55
N ARG A 100 -13.93 -5.01 0.07
CA ARG A 100 -14.78 -5.91 0.88
C ARG A 100 -15.34 -5.17 2.10
N THR A 101 -14.49 -4.44 2.80
CA THR A 101 -14.87 -3.70 4.02
C THR A 101 -15.94 -2.65 3.70
N ILE A 102 -15.76 -1.83 2.67
CA ILE A 102 -16.76 -0.81 2.32
C ILE A 102 -18.07 -1.40 1.81
N THR A 103 -18.02 -2.52 1.07
CA THR A 103 -19.23 -3.23 0.62
C THR A 103 -20.05 -3.73 1.81
N TYR A 104 -19.39 -4.36 2.80
CA TYR A 104 -20.04 -4.80 4.03
C TYR A 104 -20.58 -3.63 4.85
N ALA A 105 -19.76 -2.58 5.02
CA ALA A 105 -20.11 -1.41 5.82
C ALA A 105 -21.34 -0.68 5.28
N LYS A 106 -21.42 -0.49 3.95
CA LYS A 106 -22.61 0.09 3.28
C LYS A 106 -23.85 -0.79 3.43
N GLY A 107 -23.70 -2.12 3.33
CA GLY A 107 -24.81 -3.04 3.56
C GLY A 107 -25.34 -3.00 5.00
N ALA A 108 -24.44 -2.86 5.98
CA ALA A 108 -24.79 -2.81 7.40
C ALA A 108 -25.36 -1.44 7.86
N ALA A 109 -24.96 -0.34 7.22
CA ALA A 109 -25.46 1.00 7.54
C ALA A 109 -26.87 1.26 6.98
N GLY A 110 -27.26 0.54 5.92
CA GLY A 110 -28.50 0.79 5.19
C GLY A 110 -28.34 1.81 4.06
N PRO A 111 -29.35 1.94 3.18
CA PRO A 111 -29.29 2.82 2.01
C PRO A 111 -29.06 4.28 2.42
N ASP A 112 -28.16 4.95 1.70
CA ASP A 112 -27.78 6.37 1.84
C ASP A 112 -27.22 6.81 3.21
N GLN A 113 -26.87 5.86 4.09
CA GLN A 113 -26.20 6.16 5.35
C GLN A 113 -24.68 6.00 5.25
N ARG A 114 -23.95 6.93 5.88
CA ARG A 114 -22.49 6.79 6.02
C ARG A 114 -22.19 5.73 7.08
N PRO A 115 -21.34 4.73 6.80
CA PRO A 115 -21.00 3.73 7.79
C PRO A 115 -20.28 4.32 9.00
N SER A 116 -20.59 3.79 10.18
CA SER A 116 -19.91 4.13 11.44
C SER A 116 -18.48 3.55 11.47
N PRO A 117 -17.59 4.07 12.35
CA PRO A 117 -16.24 3.52 12.52
C PRO A 117 -16.21 2.02 12.82
N ALA A 118 -17.15 1.53 13.64
CA ALA A 118 -17.27 0.09 13.95
C ALA A 118 -17.62 -0.76 12.72
N GLN A 119 -18.42 -0.21 11.79
CA GLN A 119 -18.74 -0.89 10.53
C GLN A 119 -17.59 -0.85 9.52
N LEU A 120 -16.67 0.12 9.65
CA LEU A 120 -15.48 0.28 8.82
C LEU A 120 -14.24 -0.48 9.34
N GLU A 121 -14.39 -1.29 10.39
CA GLU A 121 -13.34 -2.21 10.81
C GLU A 121 -12.95 -3.17 9.68
N LEU A 122 -11.64 -3.28 9.44
CA LEU A 122 -11.08 -4.06 8.33
C LEU A 122 -11.54 -5.51 8.38
N LYS A 123 -12.17 -5.97 7.29
CA LYS A 123 -12.60 -7.36 7.16
C LYS A 123 -11.45 -8.20 6.60
N MET A 124 -10.63 -8.73 7.51
CA MET A 124 -9.40 -9.48 7.21
C MET A 124 -9.60 -10.99 6.94
N GLU A 125 -10.83 -11.50 6.85
CA GLU A 125 -11.02 -12.93 6.58
C GLU A 125 -10.39 -13.32 5.24
N PRO A 126 -9.70 -14.48 5.18
CA PRO A 126 -8.98 -14.88 3.99
C PRO A 126 -9.95 -15.07 2.84
N SER A 127 -9.84 -14.21 1.82
CA SER A 127 -10.19 -14.61 0.46
C SER A 127 -9.27 -15.76 0.11
N GLN A 128 -9.79 -16.99 0.08
CA GLN A 128 -9.07 -18.16 -0.42
C GLN A 128 -8.50 -17.81 -1.80
N ALA A 129 -7.17 -17.87 -1.89
CA ALA A 129 -6.40 -17.69 -3.11
C ALA A 129 -6.34 -19.00 -3.89
#